data_AF-A0A3P8MYK0-F1
#
_entry.id   AF-A0A3P8MYK0-F1
#
_cell.length_a   1.000
_cell.length_b   1.000
_cell.length_c   1.000
_cell.angle_alpha   90.00
_cell.angle_beta   90.00
_cell.angle_gamma   90.00
#
_symmetry.space_group_name_H-M   'P 1'
#
loop_
_entity.id
_entity.type
_entity.pdbx_description
1 polymer ?
#
loop_
_entity_poly.entity_id
_entity_poly.type
_entity_poly.pdbx_seq_one_letter_code
_entity_poly.pdbx_strand_id
1 'polypeptide(L)'
;MGISRDSMHKRRATGGKKKAWRKKRKYELGRQPANTKLSSNKTVGRVRVRGGNVKWRALRLDTGNYSWGSEAVTRKTRILDVMY
;
A
#
# COMPACT_ATOMS: atom_id res chain seq x y z
N MET A 1 -2.72 12.40 14.48
CA MET A 1 -3.44 11.48 13.56
C MET A 1 -3.26 12.00 12.14
N GLY A 2 -2.56 11.24 11.27
CA GLY A 2 -2.15 11.72 9.94
C GLY A 2 -3.21 11.51 8.85
N ILE A 3 -2.81 10.82 7.78
CA ILE A 3 -3.67 10.43 6.66
C ILE A 3 -4.89 9.65 7.19
N SER A 4 -6.07 9.94 6.65
CA SER A 4 -7.35 9.35 7.07
C SER A 4 -8.13 8.83 5.87
N ARG A 5 -8.86 7.73 6.07
CA ARG A 5 -9.72 7.09 5.07
C ARG A 5 -11.20 7.46 5.23
N ASP A 6 -11.50 8.42 6.11
CA ASP A 6 -12.86 8.89 6.35
C ASP A 6 -13.40 9.76 5.20
N SER A 7 -14.71 9.95 5.14
CA SER A 7 -15.36 10.78 4.12
C SER A 7 -15.92 12.11 4.68
N MET A 8 -15.57 12.50 5.91
CA MET A 8 -16.15 13.72 6.52
C MET A 8 -15.62 14.99 5.83
N HIS A 9 -14.42 14.94 5.27
CA HIS A 9 -13.85 16.01 4.46
C HIS A 9 -14.45 16.06 3.02
N LYS A 10 -15.13 14.99 2.58
CA LYS A 10 -15.77 14.94 1.26
C LYS A 10 -17.15 15.61 1.29
N ARG A 11 -17.60 16.11 0.13
CA ARG A 11 -18.96 16.64 -0.06
C ARG A 11 -20.02 15.52 0.04
N ARG A 12 -21.29 15.91 0.20
CA ARG A 12 -22.44 15.03 0.02
C ARG A 12 -22.58 14.67 -1.47
N ALA A 13 -23.33 13.61 -1.78
CA ALA A 13 -23.63 13.26 -3.18
C ALA A 13 -24.33 14.43 -3.91
N THR A 14 -25.15 15.21 -3.20
CA THR A 14 -25.79 16.43 -3.69
C THR A 14 -24.86 17.65 -3.79
N GLY A 15 -23.56 17.53 -3.51
CA GLY A 15 -22.58 18.63 -3.59
C GLY A 15 -22.47 19.51 -2.36
N GLY A 16 -23.39 19.40 -1.39
CA GLY A 16 -23.34 20.16 -0.14
C GLY A 16 -22.16 19.82 0.78
N LYS A 17 -21.62 20.82 1.49
CA LYS A 17 -20.52 20.64 2.45
C LYS A 17 -21.00 19.92 3.71
N LYS A 18 -20.24 18.92 4.19
CA LYS A 18 -20.52 18.23 5.46
C LYS A 18 -19.88 18.99 6.63
N LYS A 19 -20.63 19.22 7.71
CA LYS A 19 -20.09 19.74 8.97
C LYS A 19 -19.39 18.60 9.72
N ALA A 20 -18.14 18.81 10.12
CA ALA A 20 -17.42 17.85 10.94
C ALA A 20 -17.96 17.89 12.38
N TRP A 21 -18.41 16.75 12.89
CA TRP A 21 -18.97 16.61 14.24
C TRP A 21 -18.01 15.93 15.22
N ARG A 22 -16.93 15.31 14.71
CA ARG A 22 -15.92 14.61 15.51
C ARG A 22 -14.51 14.83 14.97
N LYS A 23 -13.53 14.54 15.81
CA LYS A 23 -12.11 14.43 15.42
C LYS A 23 -11.86 13.09 14.69
N LYS A 24 -10.70 12.99 14.01
CA LYS A 24 -10.22 11.76 13.35
C LYS A 24 -10.14 10.60 14.35
N ARG A 25 -10.28 9.35 13.88
CA ARG A 25 -10.21 8.14 14.72
C ARG A 25 -9.16 7.14 14.22
N LYS A 26 -8.56 6.39 15.15
CA LYS A 26 -7.46 5.44 14.87
C LYS A 26 -7.85 4.31 13.92
N TYR A 27 -9.12 3.90 13.91
CA TYR A 27 -9.61 2.83 13.02
C TYR A 27 -9.72 3.26 11.54
N GLU A 28 -9.79 4.57 11.27
CA GLU A 28 -9.81 5.16 9.92
C GLU A 28 -8.42 5.56 9.41
N LEU A 29 -7.35 5.29 10.17
CA LEU A 29 -5.99 5.70 9.82
C LEU A 29 -5.56 5.17 8.44
N GLY A 30 -4.95 6.04 7.65
CA GLY A 30 -4.16 5.72 6.46
C GLY A 30 -2.65 5.78 6.73
N ARG A 31 -1.84 5.30 5.80
CA ARG A 31 -0.37 5.34 5.87
C ARG A 31 0.18 5.84 4.53
N GLN A 32 1.38 6.41 4.54
CA GLN A 32 2.07 6.78 3.32
C GLN A 32 2.22 5.54 2.40
N PRO A 33 2.01 5.67 1.08
CA PRO A 33 2.35 4.61 0.12
C PRO A 33 3.83 4.23 0.22
N ALA A 34 4.16 3.03 -0.24
CA ALA A 34 5.52 2.52 -0.19
C ALA A 34 6.40 3.01 -1.35
N ASN A 35 5.79 3.32 -2.50
CA ASN A 35 6.45 3.73 -3.74
C ASN A 35 7.68 2.85 -4.05
N THR A 36 7.48 1.53 -4.05
CA THR A 36 8.55 0.54 -4.21
C THR A 36 9.38 0.83 -5.45
N LYS A 37 10.72 0.81 -5.32
CA LYS A 37 11.66 1.04 -6.43
C LYS A 37 12.51 -0.20 -6.71
N LEU A 38 12.97 -0.31 -7.96
CA LEU A 38 13.93 -1.32 -8.36
C LEU A 38 15.30 -0.98 -7.79
N SER A 39 15.87 -1.89 -7.00
CA SER A 39 17.23 -1.77 -6.46
C SER A 39 17.67 -3.10 -5.87
N SER A 40 18.95 -3.43 -6.07
CA SER A 40 19.59 -4.61 -5.49
C SER A 40 19.63 -4.57 -3.95
N ASN A 41 19.53 -3.38 -3.34
CA ASN A 41 19.44 -3.25 -1.89
C ASN A 41 18.01 -3.53 -1.41
N LYS A 42 17.69 -4.82 -1.22
CA LYS A 42 16.38 -5.28 -0.77
C LYS A 42 16.03 -4.68 0.60
N THR A 43 15.02 -3.84 0.63
CA THR A 43 14.55 -3.18 1.86
C THR A 43 13.06 -3.48 2.06
N VAL A 44 12.73 -4.18 3.15
CA VAL A 44 11.36 -4.50 3.53
C VAL A 44 11.10 -4.08 4.98
N GLY A 45 10.17 -3.15 5.18
CA GLY A 45 9.79 -2.66 6.50
C GLY A 45 8.63 -3.45 7.10
N ARG A 46 8.72 -3.76 8.39
CA ARG A 46 7.63 -4.36 9.17
C ARG A 46 6.63 -3.29 9.59
N VAL A 47 5.34 -3.47 9.30
CA VAL A 47 4.28 -2.55 9.75
C VAL A 47 3.26 -3.27 10.62
N ARG A 48 3.23 -2.97 11.93
CA ARG A 48 2.17 -3.45 12.83
C ARG A 48 0.83 -2.82 12.45
N VAL A 49 -0.20 -3.63 12.31
CA VAL A 49 -1.56 -3.21 11.95
C VAL A 49 -2.58 -3.52 13.06
N ARG A 50 -3.84 -3.14 12.85
CA ARG A 50 -4.94 -3.41 13.79
C ARG A 50 -5.08 -4.93 13.97
N GLY A 51 -5.37 -5.36 15.20
CA GLY A 51 -5.46 -6.78 15.54
C GLY A 51 -4.11 -7.46 15.80
N GLY A 52 -3.01 -6.69 15.86
CA GLY A 52 -1.68 -7.24 16.19
C GLY A 52 -0.91 -7.84 15.02
N ASN A 53 -1.58 -8.03 13.88
CA ASN A 53 -0.98 -8.52 12.64
C ASN A 53 0.12 -7.60 12.10
N VAL A 54 0.87 -8.14 11.15
CA VAL A 54 2.00 -7.49 10.51
C VAL A 54 1.79 -7.49 9.00
N LYS A 55 1.94 -6.33 8.38
CA LYS A 55 2.06 -6.22 6.92
C LYS A 55 3.49 -5.86 6.55
N TRP A 56 4.06 -6.56 5.58
CA TRP A 56 5.38 -6.28 5.04
C TRP A 56 5.28 -5.22 3.95
N ARG A 57 6.05 -4.15 4.10
CA ARG A 57 6.10 -3.05 3.13
C ARG A 57 7.42 -3.13 2.39
N ALA A 58 7.38 -3.56 1.14
CA ALA A 58 8.52 -3.46 0.24
C ALA A 58 8.80 -1.99 -0.08
N LEU A 59 10.04 -1.54 0.12
CA LEU A 59 10.51 -0.22 -0.31
C LEU A 59 11.43 -0.34 -1.52
N ARG A 60 12.24 -1.40 -1.55
CA ARG A 60 13.16 -1.72 -2.65
C ARG A 60 13.20 -3.22 -2.87
N LEU A 61 13.08 -3.64 -4.13
CA LEU A 61 13.16 -5.04 -4.58
C LEU A 61 13.84 -5.11 -5.95
N ASP A 62 14.51 -6.22 -6.25
CA ASP A 62 15.17 -6.49 -7.53
C ASP A 62 14.70 -7.81 -8.18
N THR A 63 14.08 -8.69 -7.40
CA THR A 63 13.69 -10.03 -7.81
C THR A 63 12.23 -10.28 -7.46
N GLY A 64 11.55 -11.05 -8.30
CA GLY A 64 10.17 -11.46 -8.13
C GLY A 64 9.98 -12.94 -8.45
N ASN A 65 8.84 -13.49 -8.06
CA ASN A 65 8.44 -14.83 -8.48
C ASN A 65 7.46 -14.68 -9.64
N TYR A 66 7.84 -15.16 -10.83
CA TYR A 66 7.05 -15.04 -12.05
C TYR A 66 6.64 -16.43 -12.55
N SER A 67 5.41 -16.52 -13.03
CA SER A 67 4.79 -17.78 -13.47
C SER A 67 4.47 -17.73 -14.95
N TRP A 68 4.88 -18.78 -15.67
CA TRP A 68 4.47 -19.04 -17.04
C TRP A 68 3.25 -19.96 -17.03
N GLY A 69 2.07 -19.36 -17.20
CA GLY A 69 0.78 -20.06 -17.01
C GLY A 69 0.56 -21.24 -17.96
N SER A 70 0.98 -21.15 -19.23
CA SER A 70 0.79 -22.23 -20.20
C SER A 70 1.67 -23.45 -19.94
N GLU A 71 2.86 -23.24 -19.36
CA GLU A 71 3.78 -24.33 -19.03
C GLU A 71 3.64 -24.79 -17.57
N ALA A 72 2.77 -24.16 -16.78
CA ALA A 72 2.63 -24.37 -15.34
C ALA A 72 3.98 -24.26 -14.57
N VAL A 73 4.91 -23.44 -15.07
CA VAL A 73 6.24 -23.24 -14.47
C VAL A 73 6.27 -21.93 -13.70
N THR A 74 6.92 -21.92 -12.53
CA THR A 74 7.15 -20.72 -11.74
C THR A 74 8.62 -20.60 -11.38
N ARG A 75 9.23 -19.43 -11.65
CA ARG A 75 10.65 -19.18 -11.40
C ARG A 75 10.87 -17.85 -10.73
N LYS A 76 11.83 -17.82 -9.81
CA LYS A 76 12.36 -16.57 -9.25
C LYS A 76 13.28 -15.93 -10.27
N THR A 77 12.93 -14.75 -10.75
CA THR A 77 13.68 -14.02 -11.78
C THR A 77 13.95 -12.58 -11.33
N ARG A 78 14.99 -11.97 -11.92
CA ARG A 78 15.34 -10.58 -11.68
C ARG A 78 14.49 -9.66 -12.56
N ILE A 79 14.05 -8.54 -11.99
CA ILE A 79 13.35 -7.48 -12.70
C ILE A 79 14.40 -6.50 -13.23
N LEU A 80 14.39 -6.26 -14.54
CA LEU A 80 15.36 -5.38 -15.19
C LEU A 80 14.88 -3.93 -15.17
N ASP A 81 13.67 -3.67 -15.65
CA ASP A 81 13.09 -2.33 -15.73
C ASP A 81 11.54 -2.38 -15.71
N VAL A 82 10.90 -1.23 -15.50
CA VAL A 82 9.45 -1.02 -15.59
C VAL A 82 9.12 -0.35 -16.91
N MET A 83 8.54 -1.09 -17.85
CA MET A 83 8.25 -0.60 -19.21
C MET A 83 6.90 0.13 -19.34
N TYR A 84 5.91 -0.23 -18.53
CA TYR A 84 4.55 0.34 -18.55
C TYR A 84 3.97 0.39 -17.13
#